data_AF-A0A0B4E1S3-F1
#
_entry.id   AF-A0A0B4E1S3-F1
#
_cell.length_a   1.000
_cell.length_b   1.000
_cell.length_c   1.000
_cell.angle_alpha   90.00
_cell.angle_beta   90.00
_cell.angle_gamma   90.00
#
_symmetry.space_group_name_H-M   'P 1'
#
loop_
_entity.id
_entity.type
_entity.pdbx_description
1 polymer ?
#
loop_
_entity_poly.entity_id
_entity_poly.type
_entity_poly.pdbx_seq_one_letter_code
_entity_poly.pdbx_strand_id
1 'polypeptide(L)'
;LNAAQADYQFVLVPTSIPRRFRDFEQGRVDMAIFENPDWGWQKIPHTSVDMGLEDAEVFVAQHEPDRDQSYFNDLTGKRLAVFSGYHYAFANFNADPRYMAEHFNATLTYSHDSNLLMVARGR
;
A
#
# COMPACT_ATOMS: atom_id res chain seq x y z
N LEU A 1 19.13 -3.57 -12.50
CA LEU A 1 19.57 -4.93 -12.09
C LEU A 1 20.18 -5.69 -13.27
N ASN A 2 19.40 -6.07 -14.30
CA ASN A 2 19.95 -6.78 -15.47
C ASN A 2 21.03 -6.03 -16.26
N ALA A 3 21.00 -4.70 -16.29
CA ALA A 3 22.03 -3.90 -16.96
C ALA A 3 23.31 -3.70 -16.11
N ALA A 4 23.26 -4.01 -14.81
CA ALA A 4 24.36 -3.74 -13.88
C ALA A 4 25.30 -4.95 -13.69
N GLN A 5 24.90 -6.13 -14.13
CA GLN A 5 25.61 -7.40 -13.96
C GLN A 5 25.08 -8.45 -14.96
N ALA A 6 25.76 -9.61 -15.07
CA ALA A 6 25.40 -10.69 -16.01
C ALA A 6 25.21 -12.09 -15.37
N ASP A 7 25.35 -12.21 -14.05
CA ASP A 7 25.29 -13.48 -13.32
C ASP A 7 23.85 -13.96 -13.08
N TYR A 8 22.91 -13.02 -12.96
CA TYR A 8 21.49 -13.28 -12.69
C TYR A 8 20.57 -12.60 -13.70
N GLN A 9 19.41 -13.21 -13.96
CA GLN A 9 18.34 -12.62 -14.76
C GLN A 9 17.13 -12.29 -13.88
N PHE A 10 16.86 -11.01 -13.72
CA PHE A 10 15.68 -10.50 -13.04
C PHE A 10 14.50 -10.42 -14.00
N VAL A 11 13.39 -11.06 -13.66
CA VAL A 11 12.14 -11.04 -14.41
C VAL A 11 11.00 -10.59 -13.51
N LEU A 12 10.07 -9.81 -14.06
CA LEU A 12 8.88 -9.40 -13.32
C LEU A 12 7.86 -10.54 -13.32
N VAL A 13 7.45 -10.97 -12.12
CA VAL A 13 6.40 -11.96 -11.93
C VAL A 13 5.18 -11.26 -11.32
N PRO A 14 4.04 -11.20 -12.03
CA PRO A 14 2.86 -10.54 -11.50
C PRO A 14 2.26 -11.33 -10.33
N THR A 15 1.94 -10.62 -9.25
CA THR A 15 1.16 -11.13 -8.12
C THR A 15 0.20 -10.05 -7.61
N SER A 16 -0.75 -10.46 -6.77
CA SER A 16 -1.65 -9.55 -6.08
C SER A 16 -1.15 -9.29 -4.66
N ILE A 17 -1.42 -8.09 -4.13
CA ILE A 17 -1.03 -7.71 -2.76
C ILE A 17 -1.44 -8.74 -1.69
N PRO A 18 -2.66 -9.31 -1.69
CA PRO A 18 -3.04 -10.32 -0.70
C PRO A 18 -2.32 -11.67 -0.83
N ARG A 19 -1.67 -11.96 -1.98
CA ARG A 19 -1.01 -13.24 -2.26
C ARG A 19 0.50 -13.17 -2.16
N ARG A 20 1.10 -11.98 -2.27
CA ARG A 20 2.55 -11.80 -2.46
C ARG A 20 3.42 -12.52 -1.43
N PHE A 21 3.05 -12.54 -0.15
CA PHE A 21 3.81 -13.24 0.88
C PHE A 21 3.70 -14.76 0.78
N ARG A 22 2.52 -15.28 0.42
CA ARG A 22 2.34 -16.70 0.14
C ARG A 22 3.13 -17.11 -1.12
N ASP A 23 3.11 -16.27 -2.15
CA ASP A 23 3.86 -16.51 -3.37
C ASP A 23 5.38 -16.51 -3.10
N PHE A 24 5.86 -15.64 -2.20
CA PHE A 24 7.24 -15.62 -1.74
C PHE A 24 7.60 -16.88 -0.93
N GLU A 25 6.76 -17.27 0.04
CA GLU A 25 6.95 -18.49 0.84
C GLU A 25 6.99 -19.76 -0.04
N GLN A 26 6.21 -19.79 -1.12
CA GLN A 26 6.15 -20.90 -2.07
C GLN A 26 7.25 -20.87 -3.14
N GLY A 27 8.15 -19.87 -3.11
CA GLY A 27 9.21 -19.72 -4.11
C GLY A 27 8.71 -19.38 -5.51
N ARG A 28 7.50 -18.80 -5.64
CA ARG A 28 7.01 -18.26 -6.92
C ARG A 28 7.70 -16.95 -7.28
N VAL A 29 8.23 -16.25 -6.28
CA VAL A 29 9.10 -15.08 -6.41
C VAL A 29 10.26 -15.24 -5.45
N ASP A 30 11.47 -14.87 -5.88
CA ASP A 30 12.69 -14.99 -5.08
C ASP A 30 13.03 -13.70 -4.30
N MET A 31 12.42 -12.58 -4.71
CA MET A 31 12.68 -11.26 -4.14
C MET A 31 11.38 -10.48 -4.05
N ALA A 32 11.14 -9.86 -2.90
CA ALA A 32 10.13 -8.83 -2.71
C ALA A 32 10.82 -7.51 -2.38
N ILE A 33 10.44 -6.44 -3.09
CA ILE A 33 11.03 -5.10 -2.97
C ILE A 33 9.93 -4.16 -2.47
N PHE A 34 10.29 -3.13 -1.71
CA PHE A 34 9.36 -2.18 -1.09
C PHE A 34 8.43 -2.84 -0.05
N GLU A 35 8.96 -3.83 0.69
CA GLU A 35 8.23 -4.51 1.76
C GLU A 35 8.86 -4.24 3.12
N ASN A 36 8.03 -4.19 4.15
CA ASN A 36 8.46 -4.22 5.55
C ASN A 36 8.09 -5.60 6.16
N PRO A 37 9.04 -6.37 6.72
CA PRO A 37 8.77 -7.63 7.42
C PRO A 37 7.70 -7.53 8.52
N ASP A 38 7.56 -6.37 9.16
CA ASP A 38 6.59 -6.12 10.22
C ASP A 38 5.13 -6.15 9.73
N TRP A 39 4.90 -6.18 8.42
CA TRP A 39 3.60 -6.37 7.79
C TRP A 39 3.09 -7.82 7.83
N GLY A 40 3.50 -8.59 8.83
CA GLY A 40 2.96 -9.91 9.15
C GLY A 40 3.60 -11.09 8.42
N TRP A 41 4.75 -10.90 7.77
CA TRP A 41 5.46 -11.95 7.02
C TRP A 41 6.88 -12.21 7.51
N GLN A 42 7.33 -11.56 8.59
CA GLN A 42 8.65 -11.70 9.20
C GLN A 42 9.06 -13.15 9.55
N LYS A 43 8.08 -14.07 9.65
CA LYS A 43 8.33 -15.50 9.92
C LYS A 43 8.74 -16.31 8.70
N ILE A 44 8.54 -15.80 7.49
CA ILE A 44 8.99 -16.46 6.26
C ILE A 44 10.53 -16.36 6.24
N PRO A 45 11.28 -17.44 6.02
CA PRO A 45 12.74 -17.36 5.92
C PRO A 45 13.16 -16.38 4.82
N HIS A 46 13.95 -15.36 5.19
CA HIS A 46 14.38 -14.31 4.27
C HIS A 46 15.72 -13.71 4.69
N THR A 47 16.35 -12.97 3.78
CA THR A 47 17.45 -12.07 4.07
C THR A 47 17.01 -10.65 3.74
N SER A 48 16.99 -9.77 4.74
CA SER A 48 16.60 -8.37 4.56
C SER A 48 17.78 -7.54 4.07
N VAL A 49 17.50 -6.66 3.12
CA VAL A 49 18.42 -5.61 2.69
C VAL A 49 17.75 -4.27 2.97
N ASP A 50 18.37 -3.47 3.83
CA ASP A 50 17.92 -2.10 4.05
C ASP A 50 18.32 -1.23 2.85
N MET A 51 17.31 -0.70 2.16
CA MET A 51 17.52 0.17 0.99
C MET A 51 17.67 1.65 1.38
N GLY A 52 17.52 2.00 2.67
CA GLY A 52 17.51 3.39 3.13
C GLY A 52 16.39 4.22 2.50
N LEU A 53 15.26 3.58 2.17
CA LEU A 53 14.10 4.23 1.57
C LEU A 53 13.07 4.57 2.63
N GLU A 54 12.52 5.78 2.52
CA GLU A 54 11.36 6.21 3.28
C GLU A 54 10.14 6.21 2.35
N ASP A 55 9.03 5.65 2.82
CA ASP A 55 7.76 5.70 2.12
C ASP A 55 7.02 7.00 2.46
N ALA A 56 6.16 7.45 1.56
CA ALA A 56 5.36 8.66 1.74
C ALA A 56 3.91 8.42 1.33
N GLU A 57 3.00 8.85 2.20
CA GLU A 57 1.57 8.83 1.93
C GLU A 57 1.12 10.18 1.40
N VAL A 58 0.33 10.16 0.32
CA VAL A 58 -0.26 11.36 -0.26
C VAL A 58 -1.78 11.26 -0.16
N PHE A 59 -2.38 12.22 0.53
CA PHE A 59 -3.83 12.39 0.53
C PHE A 59 -4.27 13.30 -0.62
N VAL A 60 -5.38 12.95 -1.25
CA VAL A 60 -5.95 13.71 -2.37
C VAL A 60 -7.41 14.00 -2.07
N ALA A 61 -7.82 15.26 -2.29
CA ALA A 61 -9.21 15.70 -2.20
C ALA A 61 -9.53 16.62 -3.39
N GLN A 62 -10.81 16.85 -3.66
CA GLN A 62 -11.19 17.91 -4.60
C GLN A 62 -10.76 19.27 -4.04
N HIS A 63 -10.33 20.16 -4.93
CA HIS A 63 -9.93 21.51 -4.59
C HIS A 63 -11.18 22.37 -4.28
N GLU A 64 -11.35 22.68 -3.00
CA GLU A 64 -12.43 23.51 -2.47
C GLU A 64 -11.82 24.61 -1.58
N PRO A 65 -12.49 25.77 -1.39
CA PRO A 65 -11.95 26.89 -0.64
C PRO A 65 -11.51 26.58 0.81
N ASP A 66 -12.08 25.54 1.43
CA ASP A 66 -11.83 25.09 2.80
C ASP A 66 -10.91 23.86 2.90
N ARG A 67 -10.27 23.46 1.79
CA ARG A 67 -9.44 22.24 1.71
C ARG A 67 -7.98 22.52 1.40
N ASP A 68 -7.32 23.22 2.31
CA ASP A 68 -5.86 23.34 2.31
C ASP A 68 -5.19 22.10 2.96
N GLN A 69 -3.88 22.15 3.19
CA GLN A 69 -3.16 21.03 3.82
C GLN A 69 -3.71 20.65 5.20
N SER A 70 -4.28 21.59 5.95
CA SER A 70 -4.83 21.32 7.28
C SER A 70 -6.09 20.45 7.21
N TYR A 71 -6.73 20.35 6.03
CA TYR A 71 -7.86 19.47 5.79
C TYR A 71 -7.56 18.00 6.10
N PHE A 72 -6.30 17.58 5.96
CA PHE A 72 -5.86 16.20 6.18
C PHE A 72 -5.38 15.94 7.62
N ASN A 73 -5.30 16.96 8.48
CA ASN A 73 -4.85 16.81 9.87
C ASN A 73 -5.79 15.95 10.71
N ASP A 74 -7.08 15.91 10.36
CA ASP A 74 -8.09 15.10 11.01
C ASP A 74 -8.90 14.38 9.94
N LEU A 75 -8.97 13.06 10.00
CA LEU A 75 -9.73 12.22 9.05
C LEU A 75 -11.15 11.93 9.56
N THR A 76 -11.50 12.37 10.78
CA THR A 76 -12.80 12.10 11.41
C THR A 76 -13.94 12.61 10.56
N GLY A 77 -14.96 11.77 10.37
CA GLY A 77 -16.15 12.11 9.58
C GLY A 77 -15.95 12.17 8.07
N LYS A 78 -14.73 11.95 7.56
CA LYS A 78 -14.48 11.85 6.12
C LYS A 78 -14.82 10.45 5.60
N ARG A 79 -14.95 10.35 4.27
CA ARG A 79 -15.01 9.08 3.54
C ARG A 79 -13.67 8.92 2.84
N LEU A 80 -13.06 7.74 3.00
CA LEU A 80 -11.74 7.46 2.44
C LEU A 80 -11.88 6.42 1.32
N ALA A 81 -11.22 6.66 0.19
CA ALA A 81 -11.03 5.64 -0.84
C ALA A 81 -9.58 5.19 -0.78
N VAL A 82 -9.35 3.92 -0.43
CA VAL A 82 -8.01 3.38 -0.16
C VAL A 82 -7.76 2.12 -0.97
N PHE A 83 -6.49 1.86 -1.31
CA PHE A 83 -6.11 0.62 -1.97
C PHE A 83 -6.11 -0.57 -0.99
N SER A 84 -6.71 -1.68 -1.40
CA SER A 84 -6.85 -2.90 -0.60
C SER A 84 -5.51 -3.60 -0.35
N GLY A 85 -5.19 -3.84 0.93
CA GLY A 85 -3.98 -4.54 1.36
C GLY A 85 -2.73 -3.66 1.55
N TYR A 86 -2.86 -2.34 1.39
CA TYR A 86 -1.82 -1.37 1.77
C TYR A 86 -1.80 -1.19 3.28
N HIS A 87 -0.63 -0.86 3.83
CA HIS A 87 -0.41 -0.64 5.26
C HIS A 87 -0.29 0.86 5.50
N TYR A 88 -1.41 1.53 5.78
CA TYR A 88 -1.41 2.99 5.97
C TYR A 88 -1.05 3.38 7.41
N ALA A 89 -0.21 4.41 7.57
CA ALA A 89 0.24 4.97 8.83
C ALA A 89 -0.92 5.54 9.64
N PHE A 90 -1.91 6.17 9.00
CA PHE A 90 -3.10 6.67 9.71
C PHE A 90 -3.91 5.56 10.40
N ALA A 91 -3.76 4.30 9.93
CA ALA A 91 -4.40 3.11 10.49
C ALA A 91 -3.42 2.27 11.34
N ASN A 92 -2.30 2.85 11.77
CA ASN A 92 -1.22 2.17 12.48
C ASN A 92 -0.77 0.89 11.76
N PHE A 93 -0.68 0.96 10.42
CA PHE A 93 -0.31 -0.13 9.53
C PHE A 93 -1.24 -1.35 9.58
N ASN A 94 -2.45 -1.24 10.16
CA ASN A 94 -3.42 -2.34 10.12
C ASN A 94 -4.17 -2.37 8.79
N ALA A 95 -3.85 -3.33 7.93
CA ALA A 95 -4.45 -3.49 6.61
C ALA A 95 -5.80 -4.28 6.60
N ASP A 96 -6.38 -4.62 7.76
CA ASP A 96 -7.64 -5.39 7.82
C ASP A 96 -8.82 -4.58 7.24
N PRO A 97 -9.54 -5.13 6.23
CA PRO A 97 -10.65 -4.43 5.58
C PRO A 97 -11.80 -4.03 6.52
N ARG A 98 -12.10 -4.83 7.55
CA ARG A 98 -13.17 -4.52 8.50
C ARG A 98 -12.74 -3.39 9.42
N TYR A 99 -11.51 -3.45 9.92
CA TYR A 99 -10.93 -2.37 10.72
C TYR A 99 -10.97 -1.03 9.96
N MET A 100 -10.57 -1.03 8.69
CA MET A 100 -10.62 0.15 7.83
C MET A 100 -12.04 0.69 7.63
N ALA A 101 -13.02 -0.19 7.40
CA ALA A 101 -14.41 0.22 7.23
C ALA A 101 -15.01 0.78 8.53
N GLU A 102 -14.77 0.11 9.67
CA GLU A 102 -15.37 0.43 10.97
C GLU A 102 -14.76 1.68 11.61
N HIS A 103 -13.44 1.88 11.51
CA HIS A 103 -12.74 2.98 12.19
C HIS A 103 -12.49 4.21 11.31
N PHE A 104 -12.44 4.03 9.99
CA PHE A 104 -12.03 5.09 9.05
C PHE A 104 -13.05 5.38 7.95
N ASN A 105 -14.21 4.71 7.96
CA ASN A 105 -15.24 4.88 6.92
C ASN A 105 -14.64 4.72 5.50
N ALA A 106 -13.74 3.74 5.37
CA ALA A 106 -12.94 3.55 4.18
C ALA A 106 -13.60 2.56 3.20
N THR A 107 -13.64 2.94 1.93
CA THR A 107 -13.94 2.05 0.80
C THR A 107 -12.63 1.52 0.23
N LEU A 108 -12.46 0.20 0.25
CA LEU A 108 -11.27 -0.45 -0.29
C LEU A 108 -11.47 -0.77 -1.78
N THR A 109 -10.53 -0.34 -2.61
CA THR A 109 -10.53 -0.63 -4.05
C THR A 109 -9.24 -1.34 -4.46
N TYR A 110 -9.14 -1.73 -5.73
CA TYR A 110 -7.95 -2.38 -6.30
C TYR A 110 -7.33 -1.55 -7.44
N SER A 111 -7.65 -0.25 -7.51
CA SER A 111 -7.16 0.65 -8.56
C SER A 111 -7.03 2.07 -8.02
N HIS A 112 -5.86 2.66 -8.21
CA HIS A 112 -5.61 4.07 -7.90
C HIS A 112 -6.52 4.99 -8.73
N ASP A 113 -6.75 4.65 -10.01
CA ASP A 113 -7.68 5.40 -10.87
C ASP A 113 -9.10 5.36 -10.31
N SER A 114 -9.55 4.21 -9.80
CA SER A 114 -10.86 4.11 -9.14
C SER A 114 -10.94 4.99 -7.89
N ASN A 115 -9.90 5.05 -7.07
CA ASN A 115 -9.85 5.94 -5.89
C ASN A 115 -9.97 7.42 -6.32
N LEU A 116 -9.18 7.84 -7.32
CA LEU A 116 -9.24 9.22 -7.82
C LEU A 116 -10.58 9.55 -8.47
N LEU A 117 -11.21 8.60 -9.18
CA LEU A 117 -12.54 8.77 -9.73
C LEU A 117 -13.62 8.88 -8.65
N MET A 118 -13.47 8.22 -7.50
CA MET A 118 -14.38 8.40 -6.37
C MET A 118 -14.28 9.82 -5.82
N VAL A 119 -13.06 10.33 -5.62
CA VAL A 119 -12.82 11.73 -5.21
C VAL A 119 -13.44 12.68 -6.22
N ALA A 120 -13.18 12.51 -7.52
CA ALA A 120 -13.73 13.36 -8.58
C ALA A 120 -15.27 13.35 -8.63
N ARG A 121 -15.92 12.26 -8.17
CA ARG A 121 -17.38 12.09 -8.17
C ARG A 121 -18.03 12.39 -6.82
N GLY A 122 -17.26 12.81 -5.80
CA GLY A 122 -17.77 13.07 -4.46
C GLY A 122 -18.30 11.80 -3.74
N ARG A 123 -17.71 10.64 -4.03
CA ARG A 123 -18.11 9.34 -3.47
C ARG A 123 -17.23 8.90 -2.32
#